data_AF-A0A220S218-F1
#
_entry.id   AF-A0A220S218-F1
#
_cell.length_a   1.000
_cell.length_b   1.000
_cell.length_c   1.000
_cell.angle_alpha   90.00
_cell.angle_beta   90.00
_cell.angle_gamma   90.00
#
_symmetry.space_group_name_H-M   'P 1'
#
loop_
_entity.id
_entity.type
_entity.pdbx_description
1 polymer ?
#
loop_
_entity_poly.entity_id
_entity_poly.type
_entity_poly.pdbx_seq_one_letter_code
_entity_poly.pdbx_strand_id
1 'polypeptide(L)'
;MATLPTFEKILLEVHQSLGIYQKQTNQKNRFAEHLNTLNKYEQMLEIIVDEICAATEIDDLDEKARFDFIQNLCDTAFCYTELYSKIYTFNANKRNIIWHLLGFYFAPSLARRAAFWNFPQLDKGMPRGRFWYLPDWHMPKKQGELYLPIPQVMDWFFDLWGKSPREYAEFYDSKFNKHKADSVERMFNKWQNGVTPEVATIREYFRDDLKLEFSGCFELEDSLSLQEQYQAAKAFMNKKNLNAKELYAELLLNQIPDEESEDWEKAYFVKWVAERYQKPANKIVRHRFLMARMFQDGYIRLLKFLFPEVSPLCAEPSTNKILQIIDIYHAIYNLTVEANVEVGDKDYFSEFRENKYFEKELQKYQLDYLTLFSGILPSDVYENRAIAELSQVLTQYFDWAEDDLPDFLSYPEYPKSLKAVEYKLKYITYYGELIHDIERIRGLLNNSQALEQENNFEALRHVYKDLNRSRQKSFMKYLEKNAKTDREKMCVILEKLHNKLNLSIRQADDCVQVTNLLKQAESNTETSRKQY
;
A
#
# COMPACT_ATOMS: atom_id res chain seq x y z
N MET A 1 -14.58 -16.52 13.65
CA MET A 1 -14.22 -16.07 12.29
C MET A 1 -12.81 -15.48 12.30
N ALA A 2 -12.14 -15.35 11.16
CA ALA A 2 -10.90 -14.58 11.12
C ALA A 2 -11.23 -13.08 11.25
N THR A 3 -10.45 -12.33 12.01
CA THR A 3 -10.62 -10.89 12.17
C THR A 3 -9.66 -10.13 11.25
N LEU A 4 -10.02 -8.88 10.93
CA LEU A 4 -9.08 -7.95 10.32
C LEU A 4 -7.91 -7.70 11.28
N PRO A 5 -6.68 -7.46 10.77
CA PRO A 5 -5.62 -6.97 11.63
C PRO A 5 -5.99 -5.60 12.19
N THR A 6 -5.65 -5.32 13.44
CA THR A 6 -5.76 -3.97 13.98
C THR A 6 -4.66 -3.08 13.39
N PHE A 7 -4.85 -1.75 13.43
CA PHE A 7 -3.85 -0.81 12.94
C PHE A 7 -2.52 -0.94 13.71
N GLU A 8 -2.62 -1.18 15.01
CA GLU A 8 -1.52 -1.45 15.93
C GLU A 8 -0.72 -2.68 15.51
N LYS A 9 -1.41 -3.72 15.04
CA LYS A 9 -0.74 -4.91 14.53
C LYS A 9 0.04 -4.59 13.27
N ILE A 10 -0.50 -3.78 12.37
CA ILE A 10 0.21 -3.30 11.17
C ILE A 10 1.46 -2.51 11.56
N LEU A 11 1.35 -1.59 12.53
CA LEU A 11 2.50 -0.83 13.05
C LEU A 11 3.58 -1.76 13.62
N LEU A 12 3.20 -2.80 14.36
CA LEU A 12 4.14 -3.78 14.89
C LEU A 12 4.83 -4.60 13.79
N GLU A 13 4.15 -4.87 12.67
CA GLU A 13 4.75 -5.53 11.51
C GLU A 13 5.76 -4.61 10.80
N VAL A 14 5.46 -3.32 10.66
CA VAL A 14 6.40 -2.30 10.14
C VAL A 14 7.62 -2.17 11.05
N HIS A 15 7.38 -2.07 12.36
CA HIS A 15 8.42 -2.02 13.40
C HIS A 15 9.37 -3.23 13.32
N GLN A 16 8.81 -4.43 13.13
CA GLN A 16 9.58 -5.64 12.89
C GLN A 16 10.38 -5.59 11.58
N SER A 17 9.77 -5.12 10.50
CA SER A 17 10.45 -4.92 9.21
C SER A 17 11.54 -3.85 9.28
N LEU A 18 11.58 -3.00 10.29
CA LEU A 18 12.70 -2.09 10.53
C LEU A 18 13.78 -2.71 11.41
N GLY A 19 13.70 -4.01 11.74
CA GLY A 19 14.69 -4.69 12.57
C GLY A 19 14.79 -4.15 13.99
N ILE A 20 13.76 -3.45 14.47
CA ILE A 20 13.75 -2.84 15.80
C ILE A 20 13.51 -3.92 16.85
N TYR A 21 14.17 -3.80 18.01
CA TYR A 21 14.06 -4.76 19.10
C TYR A 21 12.60 -4.93 19.54
N GLN A 22 12.16 -6.18 19.60
CA GLN A 22 10.79 -6.50 19.92
C GLN A 22 10.55 -6.51 21.44
N LYS A 23 9.58 -5.71 21.89
CA LYS A 23 9.02 -5.80 23.26
C LYS A 23 8.45 -7.20 23.54
N GLN A 24 8.31 -7.55 24.83
CA GLN A 24 7.75 -8.84 25.28
C GLN A 24 6.38 -9.11 24.65
N THR A 25 6.14 -10.37 24.24
CA THR A 25 4.93 -10.80 23.50
C THR A 25 3.62 -10.37 24.17
N ASN A 26 3.54 -10.47 25.50
CA ASN A 26 2.34 -10.07 26.25
C ASN A 26 2.03 -8.57 26.13
N GLN A 27 3.05 -7.71 26.10
CA GLN A 27 2.85 -6.27 25.96
C GLN A 27 2.36 -5.93 24.54
N LYS A 28 2.92 -6.59 23.52
CA LYS A 28 2.50 -6.43 22.13
C LYS A 28 1.06 -6.86 21.91
N ASN A 29 0.67 -8.03 22.41
CA ASN A 29 -0.69 -8.53 22.27
C ASN A 29 -1.68 -7.58 22.95
N ARG A 30 -1.38 -7.11 24.17
CA ARG A 30 -2.25 -6.14 24.84
C ARG A 30 -2.39 -4.81 24.11
N PHE A 31 -1.34 -4.35 23.43
CA PHE A 31 -1.40 -3.17 22.60
C PHE A 31 -2.24 -3.42 21.34
N ALA A 32 -1.96 -4.50 20.62
CA ALA A 32 -2.65 -4.87 19.38
C ALA A 32 -4.13 -5.23 19.57
N GLU A 33 -4.51 -5.70 20.76
CA GLU A 33 -5.89 -6.09 21.10
C GLU A 33 -6.62 -5.02 21.93
N HIS A 34 -6.05 -3.81 22.05
CA HIS A 34 -6.62 -2.70 22.84
C HIS A 34 -6.94 -3.06 24.31
N LEU A 35 -6.16 -3.94 24.92
CA LEU A 35 -6.32 -4.38 26.32
C LEU A 35 -5.52 -3.52 27.32
N ASN A 36 -4.85 -2.46 26.85
CA ASN A 36 -4.16 -1.50 27.70
C ASN A 36 -5.11 -0.40 28.20
N THR A 37 -4.76 0.23 29.32
CA THR A 37 -5.37 1.52 29.70
C THR A 37 -5.02 2.58 28.66
N LEU A 38 -5.88 3.58 28.47
CA LEU A 38 -5.67 4.63 27.46
C LEU A 38 -4.28 5.26 27.55
N ASN A 39 -3.87 5.75 28.73
CA ASN A 39 -2.55 6.35 28.92
C ASN A 39 -1.39 5.41 28.52
N LYS A 40 -1.52 4.10 28.80
CA LYS A 40 -0.47 3.13 28.45
C LYS A 40 -0.49 2.82 26.96
N TYR A 41 -1.66 2.80 26.34
CA TYR A 41 -1.81 2.66 24.90
C TYR A 41 -1.18 3.85 24.17
N GLU A 42 -1.48 5.09 24.57
CA GLU A 42 -0.92 6.32 24.00
C GLU A 42 0.62 6.33 24.09
N GLN A 43 1.17 6.05 25.28
CA GLN A 43 2.62 5.94 25.46
C GLN A 43 3.26 4.87 24.57
N MET A 44 2.59 3.72 24.40
CA MET A 44 3.12 2.67 23.53
C MET A 44 3.07 3.05 22.06
N LEU A 45 2.00 3.72 21.63
CA LEU A 45 1.85 4.22 20.27
C LEU A 45 2.94 5.25 19.95
N GLU A 46 3.12 6.25 20.82
CA GLU A 46 4.17 7.28 20.69
C GLU A 46 5.56 6.65 20.55
N ILE A 47 5.92 5.73 21.45
CA ILE A 47 7.22 5.04 21.39
C ILE A 47 7.39 4.29 20.06
N ILE A 48 6.35 3.58 19.58
CA ILE A 48 6.45 2.80 18.34
C ILE A 48 6.63 3.73 17.14
N VAL A 49 5.88 4.83 17.06
CA VAL A 49 6.00 5.80 15.97
C VAL A 49 7.37 6.48 15.99
N ASP A 50 7.86 6.88 17.16
CA ASP A 50 9.18 7.49 17.31
C ASP A 50 10.31 6.52 16.94
N GLU A 51 10.19 5.25 17.35
CA GLU A 51 11.15 4.21 16.97
C GLU A 51 11.14 3.96 15.45
N ILE A 52 9.97 4.03 14.80
CA ILE A 52 9.86 3.93 13.33
C ILE A 52 10.55 5.12 12.66
N CYS A 53 10.24 6.36 13.05
CA CYS A 53 10.88 7.57 12.50
C CYS A 53 12.40 7.56 12.69
N ALA A 54 12.88 7.15 13.86
CA ALA A 54 14.30 7.04 14.15
C ALA A 54 14.98 5.91 13.36
N ALA A 55 14.30 4.79 13.15
CA ALA A 55 14.84 3.67 12.38
C ALA A 55 14.91 3.96 10.88
N THR A 56 14.00 4.79 10.36
CA THR A 56 14.02 5.23 8.96
C THR A 56 14.91 6.46 8.75
N GLU A 57 15.41 7.12 9.80
CA GLU A 57 16.15 8.38 9.68
C GLU A 57 15.34 9.41 8.86
N ILE A 58 14.03 9.52 9.13
CA ILE A 58 13.13 10.39 8.35
C ILE A 58 13.21 11.85 8.77
N ASP A 59 13.44 12.12 10.06
CA ASP A 59 13.63 13.45 10.66
C ASP A 59 14.82 14.21 10.05
N ASP A 60 15.64 13.45 9.35
CA ASP A 60 16.95 13.79 8.86
C ASP A 60 16.97 14.13 7.36
N LEU A 61 15.83 13.96 6.69
CA LEU A 61 15.62 14.24 5.26
C LEU A 61 15.17 15.68 5.00
N ASP A 62 14.21 16.17 5.80
CA ASP A 62 13.62 17.51 5.70
C ASP A 62 12.91 17.87 7.02
N GLU A 63 12.83 19.16 7.35
CA GLU A 63 12.21 19.67 8.59
C GLU A 63 10.73 19.28 8.71
N LYS A 64 10.05 19.02 7.59
CA LYS A 64 8.62 18.64 7.54
C LYS A 64 8.38 17.15 7.36
N ALA A 65 9.39 16.35 7.00
CA ALA A 65 9.20 14.96 6.62
C ALA A 65 8.54 14.11 7.71
N ARG A 66 8.91 14.34 8.98
CA ARG A 66 8.29 13.66 10.13
C ARG A 66 6.82 14.06 10.30
N PHE A 67 6.52 15.36 10.21
CA PHE A 67 5.16 15.86 10.36
C PHE A 67 4.25 15.27 9.29
N ASP A 68 4.69 15.30 8.02
CA ASP A 68 3.94 14.75 6.90
C ASP A 68 3.75 13.22 7.04
N PHE A 69 4.78 12.50 7.51
CA PHE A 69 4.67 11.07 7.80
C PHE A 69 3.61 10.79 8.87
N ILE A 70 3.64 11.51 9.99
CA ILE A 70 2.68 11.34 11.09
C ILE A 70 1.27 11.67 10.62
N GLN A 71 1.09 12.76 9.86
CA GLN A 71 -0.21 13.14 9.32
C GLN A 71 -0.77 12.04 8.41
N ASN A 72 0.04 11.54 7.48
CA ASN A 72 -0.35 10.42 6.63
C ASN A 72 -0.70 9.16 7.44
N LEU A 73 0.08 8.86 8.48
CA LEU A 73 -0.17 7.72 9.35
C LEU A 73 -1.52 7.83 10.09
N CYS A 74 -1.82 9.01 10.62
CA CYS A 74 -3.10 9.31 11.27
C CYS A 74 -4.27 9.17 10.30
N ASP A 75 -4.15 9.73 9.10
CA ASP A 75 -5.18 9.64 8.07
C ASP A 75 -5.39 8.19 7.62
N THR A 76 -4.33 7.37 7.57
CA THR A 76 -4.46 5.91 7.31
C THR A 76 -5.17 5.22 8.47
N ALA A 77 -4.76 5.50 9.72
CA ALA A 77 -5.36 4.90 10.90
C ALA A 77 -6.86 5.20 10.99
N PHE A 78 -7.27 6.45 10.72
CA PHE A 78 -8.65 6.87 10.75
C PHE A 78 -9.49 6.15 9.68
N CYS A 79 -9.09 6.22 8.41
CA CYS A 79 -9.80 5.56 7.32
C CYS A 79 -9.85 4.04 7.50
N TYR A 80 -8.76 3.43 7.97
CA TYR A 80 -8.72 1.99 8.21
C TYR A 80 -9.61 1.57 9.38
N THR A 81 -9.66 2.36 10.45
CA THR A 81 -10.56 2.11 11.60
C THR A 81 -12.03 2.19 11.17
N GLU A 82 -12.36 3.18 10.34
CA GLU A 82 -13.70 3.30 9.77
C GLU A 82 -14.04 2.06 8.91
N LEU A 83 -13.14 1.65 8.03
CA LEU A 83 -13.29 0.46 7.19
C LEU A 83 -13.43 -0.81 8.04
N TYR A 84 -12.58 -0.98 9.05
CA TYR A 84 -12.57 -2.08 10.00
C TYR A 84 -13.94 -2.24 10.69
N SER A 85 -14.57 -1.12 11.06
CA SER A 85 -15.86 -1.12 11.75
C SER A 85 -17.06 -1.52 10.87
N LYS A 86 -16.91 -1.50 9.53
CA LYS A 86 -17.99 -1.72 8.56
C LYS A 86 -17.92 -3.05 7.82
N ILE A 87 -16.81 -3.78 7.93
CA ILE A 87 -16.58 -5.04 7.22
C ILE A 87 -17.07 -6.25 8.02
N TYR A 88 -17.67 -7.21 7.31
CA TYR A 88 -17.93 -8.54 7.83
C TYR A 88 -17.10 -9.58 7.09
N THR A 89 -16.44 -10.47 7.84
CA THR A 89 -15.44 -11.41 7.30
C THR A 89 -16.01 -12.77 6.91
N PHE A 90 -17.20 -13.13 7.37
CA PHE A 90 -17.90 -14.37 7.00
C PHE A 90 -16.99 -15.60 6.84
N ASN A 91 -16.88 -16.12 5.61
CA ASN A 91 -16.13 -17.32 5.26
C ASN A 91 -14.62 -17.07 5.08
N ALA A 92 -14.19 -15.81 5.03
CA ALA A 92 -12.80 -15.46 4.79
C ALA A 92 -11.87 -15.96 5.88
N ASN A 93 -10.83 -16.67 5.48
CA ASN A 93 -9.69 -16.97 6.34
C ASN A 93 -8.73 -15.77 6.37
N LYS A 94 -7.68 -15.84 7.22
CA LYS A 94 -6.71 -14.74 7.35
C LYS A 94 -5.99 -14.40 6.04
N ARG A 95 -5.72 -15.38 5.17
CA ARG A 95 -5.08 -15.15 3.87
C ARG A 95 -6.03 -14.38 2.95
N ASN A 96 -7.32 -14.76 2.89
CA ASN A 96 -8.32 -14.01 2.11
C ASN A 96 -8.41 -12.56 2.59
N ILE A 97 -8.49 -12.33 3.90
CA ILE A 97 -8.60 -10.98 4.48
C ILE A 97 -7.40 -10.12 4.08
N ILE A 98 -6.18 -10.59 4.33
CA ILE A 98 -4.97 -9.84 4.02
C ILE A 98 -4.84 -9.60 2.51
N TRP A 99 -5.12 -10.61 1.69
CA TRP A 99 -5.04 -10.49 0.23
C TRP A 99 -5.96 -9.41 -0.33
N HIS A 100 -7.24 -9.38 0.08
CA HIS A 100 -8.18 -8.37 -0.41
C HIS A 100 -7.89 -6.99 0.17
N LEU A 101 -7.51 -6.88 1.45
CA LEU A 101 -7.10 -5.59 2.02
C LEU A 101 -5.89 -5.01 1.29
N LEU A 102 -4.92 -5.84 0.89
CA LEU A 102 -3.76 -5.40 0.12
C LEU A 102 -4.17 -4.84 -1.24
N GLY A 103 -4.99 -5.58 -1.99
CA GLY A 103 -5.37 -5.19 -3.35
C GLY A 103 -6.34 -4.00 -3.40
N PHE A 104 -7.34 -3.97 -2.53
CA PHE A 104 -8.46 -3.02 -2.62
C PHE A 104 -8.28 -1.76 -1.78
N TYR A 105 -7.43 -1.81 -0.75
CA TYR A 105 -7.25 -0.69 0.18
C TYR A 105 -5.80 -0.23 0.26
N PHE A 106 -4.90 -1.10 0.75
CA PHE A 106 -3.55 -0.67 1.11
C PHE A 106 -2.73 -0.27 -0.12
N ALA A 107 -2.59 -1.11 -1.15
CA ALA A 107 -1.76 -0.76 -2.30
C ALA A 107 -2.29 0.47 -3.06
N PRO A 108 -3.57 0.58 -3.41
CA PRO A 108 -4.09 1.79 -4.08
C PRO A 108 -3.95 3.05 -3.23
N SER A 109 -4.30 2.98 -1.94
CA SER A 109 -4.24 4.16 -1.05
C SER A 109 -2.81 4.60 -0.76
N LEU A 110 -1.90 3.64 -0.53
CA LEU A 110 -0.49 3.94 -0.29
C LEU A 110 0.17 4.50 -1.55
N ALA A 111 -0.14 3.98 -2.73
CA ALA A 111 0.40 4.48 -3.99
C ALA A 111 0.05 5.95 -4.22
N ARG A 112 -1.22 6.31 -4.00
CA ARG A 112 -1.68 7.70 -4.14
C ARG A 112 -1.01 8.64 -3.13
N ARG A 113 -0.93 8.23 -1.85
CA ARG A 113 -0.25 9.00 -0.80
C ARG A 113 1.25 9.14 -1.07
N ALA A 114 1.90 8.06 -1.49
CA ALA A 114 3.32 8.09 -1.84
C ALA A 114 3.59 9.01 -3.03
N ALA A 115 2.73 9.02 -4.06
CA ALA A 115 2.86 9.96 -5.17
C ALA A 115 2.79 11.42 -4.69
N PHE A 116 1.79 11.75 -3.84
CA PHE A 116 1.69 13.09 -3.25
C PHE A 116 2.89 13.45 -2.37
N TRP A 117 3.39 12.49 -1.60
CA TRP A 117 4.56 12.69 -0.73
C TRP A 117 5.86 12.84 -1.52
N ASN A 118 5.96 12.20 -2.69
CA ASN A 118 7.15 12.17 -3.54
C ASN A 118 7.30 13.39 -4.46
N PHE A 119 6.37 14.35 -4.47
CA PHE A 119 6.44 15.50 -5.37
C PHE A 119 7.62 16.45 -5.15
N PRO A 120 8.54 16.22 -4.19
CA PRO A 120 9.95 16.54 -4.52
C PRO A 120 11.09 15.70 -3.90
N GLN A 121 10.86 14.72 -2.99
CA GLN A 121 11.96 14.34 -2.06
C GLN A 121 12.34 12.86 -1.98
N LEU A 122 11.38 11.92 -1.93
CA LEU A 122 11.73 10.53 -1.62
C LEU A 122 12.50 9.83 -2.73
N ASP A 123 12.33 10.16 -4.01
CA ASP A 123 13.06 9.47 -5.10
C ASP A 123 14.25 10.27 -5.63
N LYS A 124 14.58 11.41 -5.01
CA LYS A 124 15.71 12.23 -5.45
C LYS A 124 17.02 11.42 -5.43
N GLY A 125 17.73 11.40 -6.56
CA GLY A 125 18.96 10.64 -6.75
C GLY A 125 18.77 9.16 -7.08
N MET A 126 17.55 8.63 -7.06
CA MET A 126 17.26 7.24 -7.44
C MET A 126 16.84 7.15 -8.92
N PRO A 127 16.95 5.96 -9.55
CA PRO A 127 16.44 5.74 -10.90
C PRO A 127 14.96 6.11 -11.02
N ARG A 128 14.60 6.91 -12.04
CA ARG A 128 13.24 7.46 -12.18
C ARG A 128 12.21 6.46 -12.70
N GLY A 129 12.65 5.44 -13.44
CA GLY A 129 11.76 4.43 -14.04
C GLY A 129 11.54 3.19 -13.18
N ARG A 130 11.96 3.20 -11.91
CA ARG A 130 11.81 2.06 -11.00
C ARG A 130 11.44 2.49 -9.59
N PHE A 131 10.67 1.64 -8.93
CA PHE A 131 10.42 1.75 -7.50
C PHE A 131 11.51 0.99 -6.75
N TRP A 132 12.61 1.68 -6.43
CA TRP A 132 13.81 1.09 -5.79
C TRP A 132 13.55 0.39 -4.45
N TYR A 133 12.41 0.68 -3.82
CA TYR A 133 11.97 0.06 -2.58
C TYR A 133 11.02 -1.12 -2.77
N LEU A 134 10.58 -1.46 -4.00
CA LEU A 134 9.71 -2.60 -4.28
C LEU A 134 10.43 -3.66 -5.15
N PRO A 135 10.08 -4.95 -5.04
CA PRO A 135 10.53 -5.95 -6.01
C PRO A 135 10.14 -5.60 -7.44
N ASP A 136 11.11 -5.62 -8.36
CA ASP A 136 10.88 -5.33 -9.77
C ASP A 136 10.99 -6.60 -10.64
N TRP A 137 9.93 -6.88 -11.38
CA TRP A 137 9.84 -8.01 -12.31
C TRP A 137 9.81 -7.58 -13.79
N HIS A 138 9.67 -6.27 -14.05
CA HIS A 138 9.70 -5.67 -15.40
C HIS A 138 11.15 -5.47 -15.88
N MET A 139 12.05 -5.18 -14.94
CA MET A 139 13.49 -5.00 -15.16
C MET A 139 14.31 -6.00 -14.31
N PRO A 140 14.13 -7.32 -14.51
CA PRO A 140 14.79 -8.32 -13.67
C PRO A 140 16.30 -8.31 -13.90
N LYS A 141 17.08 -8.48 -12.83
CA LYS A 141 18.55 -8.54 -12.90
C LYS A 141 19.03 -9.77 -13.68
N LYS A 142 18.33 -10.88 -13.55
CA LYS A 142 18.53 -12.11 -14.31
C LYS A 142 17.18 -12.61 -14.80
N GLN A 143 17.15 -13.20 -15.99
CA GLN A 143 15.92 -13.73 -16.55
C GLN A 143 15.24 -14.70 -15.57
N GLY A 144 13.98 -14.44 -15.23
CA GLY A 144 13.20 -15.26 -14.30
C GLY A 144 13.41 -14.97 -12.81
N GLU A 145 14.33 -14.06 -12.44
CA GLU A 145 14.58 -13.66 -11.04
C GLU A 145 14.14 -12.23 -10.77
N LEU A 146 13.41 -12.04 -9.67
CA LEU A 146 13.03 -10.71 -9.19
C LEU A 146 14.24 -9.87 -8.82
N TYR A 147 14.17 -8.59 -9.17
CA TYR A 147 15.13 -7.62 -8.70
C TYR A 147 14.67 -7.04 -7.36
N LEU A 148 15.17 -7.60 -6.27
CA LEU A 148 14.74 -7.20 -4.92
C LEU A 148 15.30 -5.82 -4.50
N PRO A 149 14.66 -5.12 -3.54
CA PRO A 149 15.04 -3.77 -3.13
C PRO A 149 16.50 -3.60 -2.66
N ILE A 150 17.04 -4.52 -1.87
CA ILE A 150 18.43 -4.40 -1.39
C ILE A 150 19.43 -4.50 -2.54
N PRO A 151 19.34 -5.51 -3.43
CA PRO A 151 20.11 -5.53 -4.67
C PRO A 151 19.99 -4.25 -5.50
N GLN A 152 18.81 -3.64 -5.57
CA GLN A 152 18.59 -2.38 -6.30
C GLN A 152 19.38 -1.21 -5.71
N VAL A 153 19.32 -1.03 -4.39
CA VAL A 153 20.08 0.04 -3.70
C VAL A 153 21.59 -0.23 -3.72
N MET A 154 22.01 -1.50 -3.69
CA MET A 154 23.42 -1.86 -3.88
C MET A 154 23.94 -1.40 -5.25
N ASP A 155 23.24 -1.77 -6.33
CA ASP A 155 23.69 -1.41 -7.69
C ASP A 155 23.67 0.12 -7.88
N TRP A 156 22.68 0.83 -7.33
CA TRP A 156 22.66 2.30 -7.28
C TRP A 156 23.88 2.88 -6.57
N PHE A 157 24.21 2.38 -5.38
CA PHE A 157 25.34 2.88 -4.59
C PHE A 157 26.68 2.65 -5.31
N PHE A 158 26.90 1.44 -5.82
CA PHE A 158 28.16 1.10 -6.51
C PHE A 158 28.30 1.82 -7.86
N ASP A 159 27.20 2.09 -8.55
CA ASP A 159 27.19 2.92 -9.75
C ASP A 159 27.62 4.37 -9.48
N LEU A 160 27.13 4.97 -8.38
CA LEU A 160 27.55 6.32 -7.96
C LEU A 160 28.99 6.34 -7.44
N TRP A 161 29.36 5.33 -6.65
CA TRP A 161 30.72 5.26 -6.12
C TRP A 161 31.75 5.04 -7.23
N GLY A 162 31.38 4.31 -8.28
CA GLY A 162 32.21 4.06 -9.46
C GLY A 162 33.29 2.99 -9.26
N LYS A 163 33.15 2.17 -8.22
CA LYS A 163 34.07 1.08 -7.85
C LYS A 163 33.29 -0.17 -7.46
N SER A 164 33.95 -1.31 -7.42
CA SER A 164 33.35 -2.62 -7.15
C SER A 164 33.09 -2.90 -5.66
N PRO A 165 32.18 -3.83 -5.31
CA PRO A 165 32.00 -4.30 -3.94
C PRO A 165 33.29 -4.83 -3.28
N ARG A 166 34.21 -5.40 -4.07
CA ARG A 166 35.52 -5.88 -3.60
C ARG A 166 36.40 -4.71 -3.14
N GLU A 167 36.50 -3.66 -3.94
CA GLU A 167 37.26 -2.46 -3.59
C GLU A 167 36.69 -1.79 -2.34
N TYR A 168 35.37 -1.86 -2.14
CA TYR A 168 34.75 -1.37 -0.91
C TYR A 168 35.21 -2.17 0.31
N ALA A 169 35.21 -3.49 0.18
CA ALA A 169 35.63 -4.38 1.25
C ALA A 169 37.10 -4.14 1.65
N GLU A 170 37.98 -3.90 0.68
CA GLU A 170 39.40 -3.57 0.89
C GLU A 170 39.58 -2.18 1.52
N PHE A 171 38.80 -1.19 1.07
CA PHE A 171 38.76 0.12 1.70
C PHE A 171 38.31 0.03 3.17
N TYR A 172 37.24 -0.73 3.44
CA TYR A 172 36.72 -0.88 4.81
C TYR A 172 37.72 -1.60 5.73
N ASP A 173 38.32 -2.69 5.26
CA ASP A 173 39.34 -3.46 5.99
C ASP A 173 40.55 -2.58 6.33
N SER A 174 41.11 -1.89 5.33
CA SER A 174 42.25 -0.99 5.54
C SER A 174 41.95 0.19 6.47
N LYS A 175 40.73 0.72 6.45
CA LYS A 175 40.35 1.90 7.23
C LYS A 175 40.04 1.59 8.68
N PHE A 176 39.35 0.48 8.95
CA PHE A 176 38.82 0.17 10.28
C PHE A 176 39.46 -1.07 10.92
N ASN A 177 40.10 -1.95 10.14
CA ASN A 177 40.73 -3.20 10.59
C ASN A 177 39.82 -4.05 11.52
N LYS A 178 38.50 -3.99 11.29
CA LYS A 178 37.48 -4.66 12.10
C LYS A 178 36.99 -5.95 11.45
N HIS A 179 36.85 -5.95 10.13
CA HIS A 179 36.44 -7.08 9.33
C HIS A 179 37.36 -7.23 8.13
N LYS A 180 37.86 -8.45 7.90
CA LYS A 180 38.65 -8.77 6.71
C LYS A 180 37.83 -8.53 5.45
N ALA A 181 38.48 -8.03 4.40
CA ALA A 181 37.84 -7.75 3.11
C ALA A 181 36.99 -8.92 2.59
N ASP A 182 37.51 -10.16 2.62
CA ASP A 182 36.78 -11.36 2.18
C ASP A 182 35.46 -11.60 2.94
N SER A 183 35.35 -11.13 4.18
CA SER A 183 34.12 -11.28 4.97
C SER A 183 33.08 -10.22 4.61
N VAL A 184 33.53 -8.98 4.37
CA VAL A 184 32.66 -7.88 3.90
C VAL A 184 32.14 -8.19 2.50
N GLU A 185 33.01 -8.61 1.59
CA GLU A 185 32.63 -8.98 0.21
C GLU A 185 31.62 -10.13 0.20
N ARG A 186 31.85 -11.18 0.99
CA ARG A 186 30.87 -12.29 1.12
C ARG A 186 29.53 -11.82 1.66
N MET A 187 29.51 -10.83 2.55
CA MET A 187 28.27 -10.24 3.04
C MET A 187 27.52 -9.50 1.93
N PHE A 188 28.22 -8.66 1.16
CA PHE A 188 27.63 -7.95 0.02
C PHE A 188 27.13 -8.90 -1.06
N ASN A 189 27.85 -9.99 -1.35
CA ASN A 189 27.38 -11.02 -2.26
C ASN A 189 26.09 -11.70 -1.77
N LYS A 190 25.92 -11.89 -0.45
CA LYS A 190 24.65 -12.39 0.12
C LYS A 190 23.53 -11.37 -0.09
N TRP A 191 23.79 -10.09 0.17
CA TRP A 191 22.80 -9.02 -0.02
C TRP A 191 22.36 -8.92 -1.48
N GLN A 192 23.32 -9.01 -2.41
CA GLN A 192 23.06 -9.01 -3.85
C GLN A 192 22.19 -10.18 -4.31
N ASN A 193 22.24 -11.31 -3.60
CA ASN A 193 21.43 -12.50 -3.86
C ASN A 193 20.15 -12.55 -3.00
N GLY A 194 19.69 -11.42 -2.47
CA GLY A 194 18.38 -11.30 -1.83
C GLY A 194 18.35 -11.57 -0.33
N VAL A 195 19.51 -11.74 0.33
CA VAL A 195 19.54 -11.82 1.81
C VAL A 195 19.27 -10.43 2.39
N THR A 196 18.26 -10.34 3.26
CA THR A 196 17.93 -9.11 3.98
C THR A 196 19.01 -8.78 5.02
N PRO A 197 19.61 -7.58 4.97
CA PRO A 197 20.64 -7.16 5.92
C PRO A 197 20.09 -6.85 7.32
N GLU A 198 20.96 -6.98 8.32
CA GLU A 198 20.71 -6.44 9.65
C GLU A 198 20.95 -4.93 9.67
N VAL A 199 20.12 -4.20 10.43
CA VAL A 199 20.21 -2.74 10.59
C VAL A 199 21.56 -2.30 11.15
N ALA A 200 22.08 -3.05 12.12
CA ALA A 200 23.39 -2.77 12.71
C ALA A 200 24.50 -2.80 11.65
N THR A 201 24.45 -3.77 10.73
CA THR A 201 25.42 -3.91 9.65
C THR A 201 25.31 -2.80 8.61
N ILE A 202 24.09 -2.34 8.28
CA ILE A 202 23.89 -1.15 7.41
C ILE A 202 24.54 0.08 8.06
N ARG A 203 24.23 0.34 9.34
CA ARG A 203 24.77 1.49 10.07
C ARG A 203 26.28 1.45 10.22
N GLU A 204 26.83 0.25 10.41
CA GLU A 204 28.26 0.02 10.49
C GLU A 204 28.97 0.26 9.15
N TYR A 205 28.44 -0.27 8.05
CA TYR A 205 29.07 -0.14 6.75
C TYR A 205 28.86 1.23 6.13
N PHE A 206 27.81 1.98 6.46
CA PHE A 206 27.55 3.29 5.86
C PHE A 206 27.53 4.42 6.91
N ARG A 207 28.55 4.47 7.77
CA ARG A 207 28.71 5.50 8.80
C ARG A 207 28.89 6.91 8.24
N ASP A 208 28.50 7.91 9.01
CA ASP A 208 28.64 9.33 8.61
C ASP A 208 30.09 9.78 8.43
N ASP A 209 31.03 9.18 9.17
CA ASP A 209 32.46 9.51 9.13
C ASP A 209 33.21 8.90 7.93
N LEU A 210 32.53 8.15 7.06
CA LEU A 210 33.13 7.59 5.84
C LEU A 210 33.45 8.69 4.82
N LYS A 211 34.71 8.75 4.41
CA LYS A 211 35.16 9.62 3.32
C LYS A 211 35.32 8.79 2.05
N LEU A 212 34.23 8.65 1.30
CA LEU A 212 34.20 7.98 0.02
C LEU A 212 34.43 8.98 -1.11
N GLU A 213 35.32 8.64 -2.03
CA GLU A 213 35.51 9.34 -3.30
C GLU A 213 34.59 8.73 -4.35
N PHE A 214 33.59 9.49 -4.79
CA PHE A 214 32.60 9.04 -5.76
C PHE A 214 33.04 9.47 -7.17
N SER A 215 33.36 8.51 -8.04
CA SER A 215 33.76 8.77 -9.43
C SER A 215 32.63 8.53 -10.44
N GLY A 216 31.51 7.98 -10.00
CA GLY A 216 30.34 7.69 -10.83
C GLY A 216 29.24 8.77 -10.79
N CYS A 217 29.54 9.94 -10.20
CA CYS A 217 28.63 11.06 -10.04
C CYS A 217 28.79 12.12 -11.14
N PHE A 218 27.75 12.94 -11.31
CA PHE A 218 27.76 14.12 -12.16
C PHE A 218 27.59 15.38 -11.30
N GLU A 219 28.52 16.32 -11.45
CA GLU A 219 28.48 17.63 -10.78
C GLU A 219 28.13 18.69 -11.83
N LEU A 220 27.01 19.38 -11.63
CA LEU A 220 26.56 20.44 -12.51
C LEU A 220 27.33 21.74 -12.20
N GLU A 221 27.92 22.34 -13.23
CA GLU A 221 28.59 23.63 -13.12
C GLU A 221 27.66 24.75 -13.60
N ASP A 222 27.03 25.44 -12.64
CA ASP A 222 26.01 26.47 -12.89
C ASP A 222 26.57 27.73 -13.61
N SER A 223 27.90 27.91 -13.63
CA SER A 223 28.56 29.01 -14.34
C SER A 223 28.68 28.79 -15.85
N LEU A 224 28.48 27.56 -16.34
CA LEU A 224 28.55 27.23 -17.75
C LEU A 224 27.26 27.62 -18.50
N SER A 225 27.36 27.84 -19.81
CA SER A 225 26.18 28.01 -20.65
C SER A 225 25.37 26.70 -20.75
N LEU A 226 24.07 26.80 -21.04
CA LEU A 226 23.19 25.62 -21.20
C LEU A 226 23.76 24.61 -22.21
N GLN A 227 24.35 25.09 -23.31
CA GLN A 227 24.95 24.22 -24.32
C GLN A 227 26.17 23.46 -23.76
N GLU A 228 27.03 24.12 -22.98
CA GLU A 228 28.18 23.47 -22.33
C GLU A 228 27.74 22.46 -21.27
N GLN A 229 26.73 22.80 -20.46
CA GLN A 229 26.13 21.89 -19.48
C GLN A 229 25.52 20.65 -20.15
N TYR A 230 24.79 20.85 -21.24
CA TYR A 230 24.23 19.77 -22.05
C TYR A 230 25.32 18.86 -22.62
N GLN A 231 26.41 19.41 -23.16
CA GLN A 231 27.52 18.60 -23.68
C GLN A 231 28.24 17.82 -22.58
N ALA A 232 28.41 18.41 -21.39
CA ALA A 232 28.95 17.71 -20.23
C ALA A 232 28.06 16.54 -19.79
N ALA A 233 26.75 16.77 -19.67
CA ALA A 233 25.77 15.74 -19.32
C ALA A 233 25.71 14.62 -20.38
N LYS A 234 25.71 14.97 -21.66
CA LYS A 234 25.76 14.01 -22.78
C LYS A 234 27.03 13.16 -22.75
N ALA A 235 28.19 13.79 -22.56
CA ALA A 235 29.46 13.08 -22.46
C ALA A 235 29.50 12.13 -21.24
N PHE A 236 28.93 12.54 -20.11
CA PHE A 236 28.78 11.69 -18.93
C PHE A 236 27.89 10.47 -19.21
N MET A 237 26.70 10.67 -19.79
CA MET A 237 25.77 9.58 -20.11
C MET A 237 26.34 8.63 -21.17
N ASN A 238 27.06 9.13 -22.17
CA ASN A 238 27.75 8.28 -23.15
C ASN A 238 28.80 7.37 -22.51
N LYS A 239 29.51 7.83 -21.46
CA LYS A 239 30.46 7.00 -20.71
C LYS A 239 29.78 5.89 -19.90
N LYS A 240 28.55 6.11 -19.44
CA LYS A 240 27.74 5.07 -18.75
C LYS A 240 27.33 3.94 -19.69
N ASN A 241 27.31 4.18 -21.01
CA ASN A 241 27.06 3.18 -22.05
C ASN A 241 25.77 2.37 -21.84
N LEU A 242 24.70 3.08 -21.47
CA LEU A 242 23.39 2.49 -21.23
C LEU A 242 22.65 2.22 -22.55
N ASN A 243 21.96 1.09 -22.64
CA ASN A 243 21.01 0.87 -23.72
C ASN A 243 19.70 1.66 -23.50
N ALA A 244 18.80 1.71 -24.50
CA ALA A 244 17.56 2.47 -24.41
C ALA A 244 16.66 2.05 -23.22
N LYS A 245 16.61 0.75 -22.90
CA LYS A 245 15.82 0.21 -21.79
C LYS A 245 16.40 0.65 -20.44
N GLU A 246 17.73 0.70 -20.32
CA GLU A 246 18.43 1.19 -19.14
C GLU A 246 18.30 2.71 -18.99
N LEU A 247 18.45 3.47 -20.08
CA LEU A 247 18.27 4.92 -20.09
C LEU A 247 16.86 5.31 -19.62
N TYR A 248 15.83 4.59 -20.08
CA TYR A 248 14.46 4.79 -19.64
C TYR A 248 14.30 4.49 -18.14
N ALA A 249 14.90 3.41 -17.65
CA ALA A 249 14.85 3.09 -16.23
C ALA A 249 15.57 4.12 -15.35
N GLU A 250 16.65 4.74 -15.84
CA GLU A 250 17.41 5.73 -15.09
C GLU A 250 16.76 7.12 -15.12
N LEU A 251 16.32 7.58 -16.30
CA LEU A 251 15.92 8.97 -16.54
C LEU A 251 14.51 9.16 -17.13
N LEU A 252 13.78 8.07 -17.41
CA LEU A 252 12.51 8.09 -18.18
C LEU A 252 12.67 8.67 -19.59
N LEU A 253 13.82 8.44 -20.21
CA LEU A 253 14.14 8.88 -21.57
C LEU A 253 14.39 7.67 -22.48
N ASN A 254 13.79 7.68 -23.67
CA ASN A 254 14.04 6.64 -24.69
C ASN A 254 15.36 6.87 -25.44
N GLN A 255 15.80 8.12 -25.53
CA GLN A 255 17.05 8.54 -26.15
C GLN A 255 17.55 9.84 -25.53
N ILE A 256 18.85 10.11 -25.65
CA ILE A 256 19.43 11.40 -25.25
C ILE A 256 18.96 12.46 -26.26
N PRO A 257 18.50 13.66 -25.83
CA PRO A 257 18.12 14.73 -26.75
C PRO A 257 19.25 15.07 -27.72
N ASP A 258 18.93 15.44 -28.96
CA ASP A 258 19.91 15.77 -29.99
C ASP A 258 20.44 17.21 -29.84
N GLU A 259 21.47 17.57 -30.62
CA GLU A 259 21.98 18.96 -30.57
C GLU A 259 20.98 19.98 -31.11
N GLU A 260 20.05 19.53 -31.96
CA GLU A 260 18.98 20.33 -32.55
C GLU A 260 17.73 20.41 -31.66
N SER A 261 17.68 19.67 -30.54
CA SER A 261 16.59 19.74 -29.56
C SER A 261 16.41 21.14 -28.99
N GLU A 262 15.18 21.45 -28.59
CA GLU A 262 14.83 22.73 -28.00
C GLU A 262 15.55 22.95 -26.65
N ASP A 263 15.81 24.21 -26.30
CA ASP A 263 16.57 24.55 -25.10
C ASP A 263 15.92 24.01 -23.81
N TRP A 264 14.59 23.94 -23.76
CA TRP A 264 13.89 23.37 -22.60
C TRP A 264 14.15 21.87 -22.47
N GLU A 265 14.17 21.10 -23.57
CA GLU A 265 14.48 19.66 -23.55
C GLU A 265 15.90 19.42 -23.03
N LYS A 266 16.86 20.21 -23.50
CA LYS A 266 18.26 20.16 -23.04
C LYS A 266 18.36 20.50 -21.55
N ALA A 267 17.64 21.53 -21.10
CA ALA A 267 17.62 21.93 -19.70
C ALA A 267 17.01 20.84 -18.80
N TYR A 268 15.93 20.19 -19.21
CA TYR A 268 15.35 19.06 -18.46
C TYR A 268 16.31 17.87 -18.42
N PHE A 269 16.96 17.53 -19.52
CA PHE A 269 17.95 16.46 -19.56
C PHE A 269 19.11 16.72 -18.60
N VAL A 270 19.70 17.92 -18.65
CA VAL A 270 20.78 18.33 -17.73
C VAL A 270 20.31 18.21 -16.28
N LYS A 271 19.12 18.73 -15.96
CA LYS A 271 18.54 18.65 -14.62
C LYS A 271 18.37 17.21 -14.15
N TRP A 272 17.82 16.33 -14.99
CA TRP A 272 17.58 14.92 -14.62
C TRP A 272 18.88 14.14 -14.43
N VAL A 273 19.90 14.38 -15.27
CA VAL A 273 21.23 13.79 -15.09
C VAL A 273 21.86 14.27 -13.77
N ALA A 274 21.82 15.57 -13.50
CA ALA A 274 22.33 16.15 -12.26
C ALA A 274 21.60 15.62 -11.02
N GLU A 275 20.28 15.50 -11.06
CA GLU A 275 19.49 14.93 -9.97
C GLU A 275 19.81 13.45 -9.75
N ARG A 276 19.83 12.63 -10.82
CA ARG A 276 20.02 11.17 -10.72
C ARG A 276 21.42 10.80 -10.25
N TYR A 277 22.45 11.48 -10.75
CA TYR A 277 23.85 11.15 -10.52
C TYR A 277 24.53 12.09 -9.52
N GLN A 278 23.78 12.87 -8.74
CA GLN A 278 24.34 13.69 -7.67
C GLN A 278 25.12 12.84 -6.66
N LYS A 279 26.15 13.44 -6.05
CA LYS A 279 26.90 12.82 -4.96
C LYS A 279 26.01 12.65 -3.72
N PRO A 280 25.80 11.43 -3.22
CA PRO A 280 24.97 11.21 -2.04
C PRO A 280 25.78 11.44 -0.76
N ALA A 281 25.13 11.97 0.28
CA ALA A 281 25.67 11.89 1.64
C ALA A 281 25.53 10.45 2.18
N ASN A 282 26.45 10.01 3.04
CA ASN A 282 26.39 8.65 3.64
C ASN A 282 25.06 8.37 4.35
N LYS A 283 24.49 9.40 4.98
CA LYS A 283 23.17 9.35 5.59
C LYS A 283 22.06 9.00 4.60
N ILE A 284 22.07 9.61 3.41
CA ILE A 284 21.12 9.27 2.34
C ILE A 284 21.33 7.82 1.90
N VAL A 285 22.58 7.37 1.75
CA VAL A 285 22.88 5.97 1.45
C VAL A 285 22.28 5.04 2.50
N ARG A 286 22.49 5.30 3.80
CA ARG A 286 21.86 4.52 4.88
C ARG A 286 20.35 4.52 4.79
N HIS A 287 19.73 5.68 4.66
CA HIS A 287 18.28 5.81 4.57
C HIS A 287 17.72 4.92 3.45
N ARG A 288 18.33 4.95 2.26
CA ARG A 288 17.94 4.07 1.13
C ARG A 288 18.05 2.59 1.50
N PHE A 289 19.15 2.18 2.12
CA PHE A 289 19.33 0.79 2.55
C PHE A 289 18.32 0.37 3.62
N LEU A 290 18.00 1.24 4.58
CA LEU A 290 17.04 0.96 5.65
C LEU A 290 15.62 0.82 5.09
N MET A 291 15.24 1.69 4.16
CA MET A 291 13.96 1.61 3.46
C MET A 291 13.87 0.34 2.60
N ALA A 292 14.88 0.07 1.76
CA ALA A 292 14.92 -1.15 0.95
C ALA A 292 14.89 -2.42 1.81
N ARG A 293 15.59 -2.44 2.95
CA ARG A 293 15.53 -3.52 3.94
C ARG A 293 14.11 -3.74 4.43
N MET A 294 13.42 -2.67 4.81
CA MET A 294 12.06 -2.73 5.35
C MET A 294 11.08 -3.36 4.37
N PHE A 295 11.08 -2.88 3.13
CA PHE A 295 10.18 -3.40 2.11
C PHE A 295 10.55 -4.81 1.68
N GLN A 296 11.84 -5.14 1.54
CA GLN A 296 12.28 -6.49 1.18
C GLN A 296 11.87 -7.52 2.25
N ASP A 297 12.09 -7.21 3.53
CA ASP A 297 11.66 -8.09 4.62
C ASP A 297 10.14 -8.24 4.68
N GLY A 298 9.41 -7.12 4.55
CA GLY A 298 7.95 -7.13 4.49
C GLY A 298 7.44 -8.01 3.36
N TYR A 299 8.00 -7.87 2.15
CA TYR A 299 7.68 -8.70 0.99
C TYR A 299 7.95 -10.19 1.26
N ILE A 300 9.14 -10.55 1.75
CA ILE A 300 9.51 -11.96 2.00
C ILE A 300 8.58 -12.59 3.04
N ARG A 301 8.29 -11.90 4.14
CA ARG A 301 7.40 -12.41 5.20
C ARG A 301 5.96 -12.51 4.72
N LEU A 302 5.49 -11.54 3.95
CA LEU A 302 4.16 -11.56 3.35
C LEU A 302 4.01 -12.69 2.34
N LEU A 303 5.01 -12.90 1.47
CA LEU A 303 5.04 -14.01 0.52
C LEU A 303 4.98 -15.35 1.25
N LYS A 304 5.81 -15.55 2.27
CA LYS A 304 5.78 -16.78 3.06
C LYS A 304 4.43 -17.03 3.74
N PHE A 305 3.75 -15.97 4.17
CA PHE A 305 2.44 -16.08 4.80
C PHE A 305 1.32 -16.40 3.79
N LEU A 306 1.31 -15.72 2.65
CA LEU A 306 0.26 -15.86 1.64
C LEU A 306 0.50 -17.04 0.70
N PHE A 307 1.75 -17.36 0.37
CA PHE A 307 2.17 -18.33 -0.64
C PHE A 307 3.46 -19.06 -0.19
N PRO A 308 3.39 -19.93 0.84
CA PRO A 308 4.55 -20.49 1.52
C PRO A 308 5.53 -21.28 0.64
N GLU A 309 5.03 -21.87 -0.46
CA GLU A 309 5.82 -22.68 -1.39
C GLU A 309 6.50 -21.84 -2.50
N VAL A 310 6.24 -20.53 -2.55
CA VAL A 310 6.75 -19.65 -3.61
C VAL A 310 8.10 -19.06 -3.21
N SER A 311 9.08 -19.17 -4.10
CA SER A 311 10.40 -18.57 -3.91
C SER A 311 10.31 -17.03 -3.89
N PRO A 312 11.00 -16.34 -2.96
CA PRO A 312 11.11 -14.87 -2.95
C PRO A 312 11.75 -14.25 -4.20
N LEU A 313 12.39 -15.05 -5.05
CA LEU A 313 12.97 -14.58 -6.31
C LEU A 313 12.07 -14.88 -7.51
N CYS A 314 10.90 -15.49 -7.31
CA CYS A 314 10.00 -15.86 -8.41
C CYS A 314 9.41 -14.62 -9.08
N ALA A 315 9.83 -14.36 -10.33
CA ALA A 315 9.38 -13.23 -11.15
C ALA A 315 8.13 -13.51 -12.00
N GLU A 316 7.40 -14.59 -11.70
CA GLU A 316 6.26 -15.05 -12.47
C GLU A 316 4.94 -14.64 -11.75
N PRO A 317 4.18 -13.64 -12.25
CA PRO A 317 2.99 -13.11 -11.56
C PRO A 317 1.89 -14.13 -11.33
N SER A 318 1.81 -15.18 -12.16
CA SER A 318 0.82 -16.26 -12.00
C SER A 318 1.14 -17.20 -10.83
N THR A 319 2.40 -17.21 -10.37
CA THR A 319 2.88 -18.03 -9.23
C THR A 319 3.09 -17.15 -8.00
N ASN A 320 3.83 -16.05 -8.16
CA ASN A 320 4.00 -15.03 -7.14
C ASN A 320 2.94 -13.93 -7.34
N LYS A 321 1.74 -14.18 -6.80
CA LYS A 321 0.62 -13.25 -6.96
C LYS A 321 0.88 -11.88 -6.32
N ILE A 322 1.81 -11.74 -5.37
CA ILE A 322 2.16 -10.43 -4.78
C ILE A 322 2.61 -9.42 -5.84
N LEU A 323 3.15 -9.87 -6.98
CA LEU A 323 3.49 -8.99 -8.10
C LEU A 323 2.28 -8.21 -8.63
N GLN A 324 1.06 -8.76 -8.51
CA GLN A 324 -0.17 -8.04 -8.84
C GLN A 324 -0.42 -6.85 -7.92
N ILE A 325 -0.09 -6.98 -6.63
CA ILE A 325 -0.19 -5.88 -5.66
C ILE A 325 0.82 -4.78 -5.98
N ILE A 326 2.02 -5.17 -6.42
CA ILE A 326 3.06 -4.24 -6.86
C ILE A 326 2.62 -3.52 -8.13
N ASP A 327 2.06 -4.22 -9.11
CA ASP A 327 1.55 -3.61 -10.34
C ASP A 327 0.37 -2.66 -10.08
N ILE A 328 -0.53 -3.01 -9.16
CA ILE A 328 -1.59 -2.11 -8.68
C ILE A 328 -0.97 -0.82 -8.10
N TYR A 329 0.04 -0.96 -7.25
CA TYR A 329 0.74 0.19 -6.69
C TYR A 329 1.38 1.05 -7.80
N HIS A 330 2.10 0.42 -8.73
CA HIS A 330 2.77 1.11 -9.84
C HIS A 330 1.76 1.89 -10.71
N ALA A 331 0.65 1.26 -11.09
CA ALA A 331 -0.38 1.87 -11.93
C ALA A 331 -0.99 3.11 -11.26
N ILE A 332 -1.37 3.00 -9.99
CA ILE A 332 -1.99 4.11 -9.26
C ILE A 332 -0.99 5.24 -8.96
N TYR A 333 0.24 4.90 -8.58
CA TYR A 333 1.28 5.89 -8.33
C TYR A 333 1.55 6.70 -9.61
N ASN A 334 1.83 6.01 -10.72
CA ASN A 334 2.17 6.66 -11.98
C ASN A 334 1.01 7.50 -12.50
N LEU A 335 -0.24 7.01 -12.39
CA LEU A 335 -1.41 7.79 -12.79
C LEU A 335 -1.61 9.05 -11.92
N THR A 336 -1.26 8.98 -10.63
CA THR A 336 -1.31 10.15 -9.74
C THR A 336 -0.26 11.18 -10.14
N VAL A 337 0.96 10.74 -10.47
CA VAL A 337 2.03 11.61 -10.98
C VAL A 337 1.67 12.21 -12.34
N GLU A 338 1.14 11.41 -13.25
CA GLU A 338 0.68 11.86 -14.57
C GLU A 338 -0.40 12.94 -14.43
N ALA A 339 -1.38 12.76 -13.55
CA ALA A 339 -2.41 13.77 -13.29
C ALA A 339 -1.81 15.11 -12.86
N ASN A 340 -0.81 15.11 -11.98
CA ASN A 340 -0.10 16.32 -11.57
C ASN A 340 0.69 16.95 -12.72
N VAL A 341 1.37 16.15 -13.55
CA VAL A 341 2.14 16.66 -14.70
C VAL A 341 1.23 17.29 -15.76
N GLU A 342 0.10 16.65 -16.04
CA GLU A 342 -0.80 17.04 -17.14
C GLU A 342 -1.69 18.24 -16.79
N VAL A 343 -2.17 18.34 -15.55
CA VAL A 343 -3.17 19.35 -15.16
C VAL A 343 -2.88 20.06 -13.83
N GLY A 344 -1.75 19.75 -13.19
CA GLY A 344 -1.27 20.37 -11.96
C GLY A 344 -0.74 21.78 -12.19
N ASP A 345 -1.63 22.69 -12.60
CA ASP A 345 -1.33 24.11 -12.61
C ASP A 345 -1.24 24.62 -11.17
N LYS A 346 -0.26 25.47 -10.83
CA LYS A 346 0.02 25.97 -9.47
C LYS A 346 -1.04 26.95 -8.93
N ASP A 347 -2.29 26.82 -9.33
CA ASP A 347 -3.41 27.63 -8.87
C ASP A 347 -4.25 26.91 -7.80
N TYR A 348 -5.24 27.62 -7.25
CA TYR A 348 -6.11 27.12 -6.19
C TYR A 348 -6.96 25.89 -6.58
N PHE A 349 -7.14 25.61 -7.87
CA PHE A 349 -7.97 24.49 -8.36
C PHE A 349 -7.16 23.27 -8.81
N SER A 350 -5.84 23.28 -8.57
CA SER A 350 -4.92 22.21 -8.97
C SER A 350 -5.39 20.82 -8.55
N GLU A 351 -5.62 20.62 -7.25
CA GLU A 351 -6.00 19.32 -6.68
C GLU A 351 -7.31 18.79 -7.28
N PHE A 352 -8.31 19.66 -7.48
CA PHE A 352 -9.58 19.27 -8.09
C PHE A 352 -9.41 18.82 -9.54
N ARG A 353 -8.57 19.51 -10.33
CA ARG A 353 -8.30 19.11 -11.72
C ARG A 353 -7.52 17.81 -11.79
N GLU A 354 -6.48 17.66 -10.97
CA GLU A 354 -5.69 16.43 -10.85
C GLU A 354 -6.60 15.24 -10.49
N ASN A 355 -7.45 15.39 -9.48
CA ASN A 355 -8.37 14.35 -9.04
C ASN A 355 -9.39 13.98 -10.13
N LYS A 356 -9.89 14.97 -10.87
CA LYS A 356 -10.79 14.72 -12.00
C LYS A 356 -10.10 14.02 -13.16
N TYR A 357 -8.85 14.38 -13.47
CA TYR A 357 -8.04 13.73 -14.48
C TYR A 357 -7.78 12.27 -14.08
N PHE A 358 -7.28 12.07 -12.86
CA PHE A 358 -7.00 10.75 -12.28
C PHE A 358 -8.21 9.83 -12.39
N GLU A 359 -9.39 10.27 -11.94
CA GLU A 359 -10.60 9.44 -11.97
C GLU A 359 -11.06 9.12 -13.39
N LYS A 360 -10.99 10.09 -14.31
CA LYS A 360 -11.34 9.89 -15.72
C LYS A 360 -10.45 8.85 -16.38
N GLU A 361 -9.15 8.90 -16.12
CA GLU A 361 -8.19 7.93 -16.66
C GLU A 361 -8.37 6.56 -16.01
N LEU A 362 -8.68 6.51 -14.72
CA LEU A 362 -8.96 5.27 -14.00
C LEU A 362 -10.18 4.52 -14.56
N GLN A 363 -11.18 5.23 -15.10
CA GLN A 363 -12.34 4.61 -15.77
C GLN A 363 -11.95 3.74 -16.97
N LYS A 364 -10.78 3.96 -17.58
CA LYS A 364 -10.27 3.12 -18.68
C LYS A 364 -9.95 1.70 -18.23
N TYR A 365 -9.73 1.48 -16.92
CA TYR A 365 -9.54 0.16 -16.32
C TYR A 365 -10.87 -0.60 -16.09
N GLN A 366 -12.01 -0.06 -16.55
CA GLN A 366 -13.31 -0.72 -16.63
C GLN A 366 -13.76 -1.42 -15.33
N LEU A 367 -13.63 -2.74 -15.25
CA LEU A 367 -14.09 -3.54 -14.11
C LEU A 367 -13.34 -3.19 -12.81
N ASP A 368 -12.06 -2.82 -12.92
CA ASP A 368 -11.24 -2.45 -11.76
C ASP A 368 -11.66 -1.13 -11.13
N TYR A 369 -12.13 -0.19 -11.95
CA TYR A 369 -12.70 1.08 -11.49
C TYR A 369 -13.89 0.84 -10.54
N LEU A 370 -14.78 -0.09 -10.90
CA LEU A 370 -15.98 -0.44 -10.12
C LEU A 370 -15.70 -1.38 -8.93
N THR A 371 -14.49 -1.90 -8.80
CA THR A 371 -14.15 -2.90 -7.79
C THR A 371 -12.89 -2.51 -7.03
N LEU A 372 -11.73 -2.88 -7.55
CA LEU A 372 -10.41 -2.75 -6.96
C LEU A 372 -10.08 -1.31 -6.53
N PHE A 373 -10.56 -0.32 -7.28
CA PHE A 373 -10.23 1.08 -7.06
C PHE A 373 -11.35 1.93 -6.44
N SER A 374 -12.48 1.32 -6.09
CA SER A 374 -13.62 2.00 -5.42
C SER A 374 -13.20 2.79 -4.17
N GLY A 375 -12.23 2.26 -3.41
CA GLY A 375 -11.73 2.90 -2.20
C GLY A 375 -10.92 4.18 -2.40
N ILE A 376 -10.55 4.51 -3.65
CA ILE A 376 -9.69 5.65 -3.98
C ILE A 376 -10.31 6.60 -5.02
N LEU A 377 -11.60 6.48 -5.34
CA LEU A 377 -12.25 7.40 -6.27
C LEU A 377 -12.40 8.77 -5.60
N PRO A 378 -11.78 9.85 -6.11
CA PRO A 378 -11.85 11.16 -5.44
C PRO A 378 -13.29 11.66 -5.30
N SER A 379 -14.17 11.46 -6.28
CA SER A 379 -15.60 11.79 -6.17
C SER A 379 -16.26 11.16 -4.95
N ASP A 380 -16.02 9.87 -4.70
CA ASP A 380 -16.58 9.16 -3.55
C ASP A 380 -15.89 9.48 -2.23
N VAL A 381 -14.61 9.90 -2.26
CA VAL A 381 -13.91 10.42 -1.08
C VAL A 381 -14.53 11.76 -0.67
N TYR A 382 -14.75 12.69 -1.60
CA TYR A 382 -15.38 13.98 -1.31
C TYR A 382 -16.82 13.84 -0.78
N GLU A 383 -17.55 12.83 -1.24
CA GLU A 383 -18.91 12.53 -0.79
C GLU A 383 -18.96 11.64 0.47
N ASN A 384 -17.81 11.29 1.07
CA ASN A 384 -17.68 10.36 2.20
C ASN A 384 -18.33 8.97 1.95
N ARG A 385 -18.34 8.52 0.69
CA ARG A 385 -18.88 7.21 0.27
C ARG A 385 -17.81 6.14 0.10
N ALA A 386 -16.57 6.50 -0.25
CA ALA A 386 -15.53 5.55 -0.66
C ALA A 386 -15.34 4.39 0.34
N ILE A 387 -15.24 4.67 1.63
CA ILE A 387 -15.07 3.63 2.68
C ILE A 387 -16.34 2.78 2.84
N ALA A 388 -17.52 3.38 2.71
CA ALA A 388 -18.79 2.65 2.79
C ALA A 388 -18.94 1.67 1.63
N GLU A 389 -18.67 2.11 0.41
CA GLU A 389 -18.73 1.27 -0.79
C GLU A 389 -17.67 0.16 -0.76
N LEU A 390 -16.43 0.52 -0.44
CA LEU A 390 -15.34 -0.46 -0.28
C LEU A 390 -15.68 -1.52 0.78
N SER A 391 -16.29 -1.12 1.90
CA SER A 391 -16.69 -2.07 2.95
C SER A 391 -17.72 -3.09 2.46
N GLN A 392 -18.62 -2.69 1.56
CA GLN A 392 -19.61 -3.58 0.96
C GLN A 392 -18.95 -4.55 -0.03
N VAL A 393 -18.07 -4.03 -0.90
CA VAL A 393 -17.28 -4.83 -1.84
C VAL A 393 -16.51 -5.93 -1.10
N LEU A 394 -15.73 -5.53 -0.08
CA LEU A 394 -14.92 -6.46 0.69
C LEU A 394 -15.76 -7.47 1.47
N THR A 395 -16.85 -7.01 2.09
CA THR A 395 -17.79 -7.90 2.80
C THR A 395 -18.34 -8.98 1.87
N GLN A 396 -18.68 -8.61 0.63
CA GLN A 396 -19.21 -9.57 -0.35
C GLN A 396 -18.14 -10.57 -0.81
N TYR A 397 -16.91 -10.11 -1.03
CA TYR A 397 -15.82 -11.03 -1.37
C TYR A 397 -15.44 -11.96 -0.23
N PHE A 398 -15.55 -11.50 1.02
CA PHE A 398 -15.33 -12.35 2.19
C PHE A 398 -16.43 -13.38 2.41
N ASP A 399 -17.66 -13.07 1.99
CA ASP A 399 -18.73 -14.04 1.93
C ASP A 399 -18.46 -15.14 0.89
N TRP A 400 -17.95 -14.76 -0.28
CA TRP A 400 -17.59 -15.70 -1.35
C TRP A 400 -16.20 -16.32 -1.20
N ALA A 401 -15.52 -16.11 -0.08
CA ALA A 401 -14.14 -16.51 0.07
C ALA A 401 -13.97 -18.04 -0.04
N GLU A 402 -13.02 -18.44 -0.87
CA GLU A 402 -12.54 -19.81 -1.02
C GLU A 402 -11.08 -19.92 -0.54
N ASP A 403 -10.56 -21.14 -0.42
CA ASP A 403 -9.18 -21.36 0.05
C ASP A 403 -8.11 -20.87 -0.93
N ASP A 404 -8.38 -20.88 -2.24
CA ASP A 404 -7.50 -20.29 -3.25
C ASP A 404 -7.69 -18.78 -3.32
N LEU A 405 -6.58 -18.04 -3.38
CA LEU A 405 -6.61 -16.59 -3.44
C LEU A 405 -6.86 -16.15 -4.90
N PRO A 406 -7.87 -15.31 -5.18
CA PRO A 406 -8.17 -14.90 -6.54
C PRO A 406 -7.04 -14.07 -7.15
N ASP A 407 -6.88 -14.13 -8.46
CA ASP A 407 -6.07 -13.15 -9.19
C ASP A 407 -6.88 -11.84 -9.32
N PHE A 408 -6.22 -10.71 -9.07
CA PHE A 408 -6.81 -9.38 -9.26
C PHE A 408 -6.54 -8.84 -10.66
N LEU A 409 -5.37 -9.14 -11.25
CA LEU A 409 -5.01 -8.65 -12.57
C LEU A 409 -5.05 -9.77 -13.61
N SER A 410 -5.37 -9.37 -14.85
CA SER A 410 -5.38 -10.23 -16.02
C SER A 410 -4.14 -9.90 -16.86
N TYR A 411 -3.20 -10.83 -16.95
CA TYR A 411 -2.03 -10.70 -17.81
C TYR A 411 -2.28 -11.44 -19.13
N PRO A 412 -2.14 -10.77 -20.30
CA PRO A 412 -2.40 -11.39 -21.60
C PRO A 412 -1.56 -12.64 -21.87
N GLU A 413 -0.34 -12.73 -21.32
CA GLU A 413 0.55 -13.87 -21.53
C GLU A 413 0.16 -15.12 -20.73
N TYR A 414 -0.75 -15.02 -19.74
CA TYR A 414 -1.07 -16.13 -18.83
C TYR A 414 -2.54 -16.61 -18.97
N PRO A 415 -2.80 -17.86 -19.39
CA PRO A 415 -4.17 -18.36 -19.64
C PRO A 415 -5.12 -18.34 -18.44
N LYS A 416 -4.60 -18.25 -17.20
CA LYS A 416 -5.40 -18.14 -15.97
C LYS A 416 -6.04 -16.76 -15.78
N SER A 417 -5.73 -15.79 -16.64
CA SER A 417 -6.17 -14.40 -16.58
C SER A 417 -7.68 -14.19 -16.75
N LEU A 418 -8.40 -15.14 -17.37
CA LEU A 418 -9.86 -15.11 -17.47
C LEU A 418 -10.56 -15.21 -16.10
N LYS A 419 -9.96 -15.92 -15.12
CA LYS A 419 -10.56 -16.05 -13.78
C LYS A 419 -10.63 -14.73 -13.03
N ALA A 420 -9.64 -13.83 -13.22
CA ALA A 420 -9.66 -12.50 -12.63
C ALA A 420 -10.85 -11.67 -13.17
N VAL A 421 -11.12 -11.79 -14.47
CA VAL A 421 -12.26 -11.13 -15.12
C VAL A 421 -13.58 -11.72 -14.62
N GLU A 422 -13.71 -13.04 -14.58
CA GLU A 422 -14.90 -13.74 -14.04
C GLU A 422 -15.19 -13.35 -12.59
N TYR A 423 -14.14 -13.25 -11.75
CA TYR A 423 -14.26 -12.85 -10.35
C TYR A 423 -14.82 -11.43 -10.17
N LYS A 424 -14.40 -10.49 -11.04
CA LYS A 424 -14.93 -9.11 -11.04
C LYS A 424 -16.35 -9.05 -11.62
N LEU A 425 -16.61 -9.76 -12.71
CA LEU A 425 -17.94 -9.82 -13.33
C LEU A 425 -18.97 -10.40 -12.35
N LYS A 426 -18.62 -11.44 -11.60
CA LYS A 426 -19.48 -12.01 -10.54
C LYS A 426 -19.95 -10.92 -9.57
N TYR A 427 -19.02 -10.06 -9.10
CA TYR A 427 -19.37 -8.96 -8.20
C TYR A 427 -20.26 -7.93 -8.88
N ILE A 428 -19.90 -7.49 -10.09
CA ILE A 428 -20.64 -6.45 -10.80
C ILE A 428 -22.06 -6.90 -11.15
N THR A 429 -22.24 -8.15 -11.60
CA THR A 429 -23.56 -8.73 -11.85
C THR A 429 -24.40 -8.79 -10.57
N TYR A 430 -23.83 -9.32 -9.48
CA TYR A 430 -24.49 -9.36 -8.18
C TYR A 430 -24.92 -7.97 -7.71
N TYR A 431 -24.01 -6.99 -7.79
CA TYR A 431 -24.29 -5.64 -7.32
C TYR A 431 -25.34 -4.94 -8.21
N GLY A 432 -25.33 -5.18 -9.52
CA GLY A 432 -26.35 -4.69 -10.44
C GLY A 432 -27.75 -5.24 -10.14
N GLU A 433 -27.86 -6.54 -9.87
CA GLU A 433 -29.11 -7.18 -9.43
C GLU A 433 -29.57 -6.63 -8.07
N LEU A 434 -28.64 -6.45 -7.13
CA LEU A 434 -28.91 -5.89 -5.82
C LEU A 434 -29.45 -4.45 -5.91
N ILE A 435 -28.85 -3.58 -6.73
CA ILE A 435 -29.36 -2.22 -6.96
C ILE A 435 -30.78 -2.26 -7.53
N HIS A 436 -31.04 -3.13 -8.50
CA HIS A 436 -32.37 -3.27 -9.08
C HIS A 436 -33.42 -3.62 -8.03
N ASP A 437 -33.10 -4.57 -7.14
CA ASP A 437 -33.97 -4.95 -6.03
C ASP A 437 -34.12 -3.85 -4.98
N ILE A 438 -33.06 -3.09 -4.68
CA ILE A 438 -33.12 -1.94 -3.76
C ILE A 438 -34.10 -0.90 -4.29
N GLU A 439 -33.99 -0.50 -5.56
CA GLU A 439 -34.89 0.49 -6.16
C GLU A 439 -36.34 -0.01 -6.21
N ARG A 440 -36.54 -1.30 -6.51
CA ARG A 440 -37.85 -1.95 -6.46
C ARG A 440 -38.45 -1.88 -5.06
N ILE A 441 -37.68 -2.22 -4.02
CA ILE A 441 -38.14 -2.18 -2.62
C ILE A 441 -38.37 -0.74 -2.15
N ARG A 442 -37.58 0.24 -2.60
CA ARG A 442 -37.82 1.67 -2.34
C ARG A 442 -39.19 2.11 -2.84
N GLY A 443 -39.60 1.63 -4.02
CA GLY A 443 -40.95 1.84 -4.56
C GLY A 443 -42.08 1.21 -3.72
N LEU A 444 -41.77 0.22 -2.86
CA LEU A 444 -42.72 -0.52 -2.05
C LEU A 444 -42.80 -0.04 -0.59
N LEU A 445 -42.08 1.02 -0.19
CA LEU A 445 -42.00 1.47 1.20
C LEU A 445 -43.35 1.73 1.89
N ASN A 446 -44.39 2.05 1.13
CA ASN A 446 -45.75 2.27 1.64
C ASN A 446 -46.67 1.05 1.50
N ASN A 447 -46.18 -0.06 0.94
CA ASN A 447 -46.94 -1.29 0.72
C ASN A 447 -46.45 -2.41 1.66
N SER A 448 -46.98 -2.42 2.88
CA SER A 448 -46.61 -3.40 3.91
C SER A 448 -46.79 -4.86 3.46
N GLN A 449 -47.84 -5.17 2.70
CA GLN A 449 -48.08 -6.53 2.21
C GLN A 449 -47.02 -6.98 1.21
N ALA A 450 -46.57 -6.08 0.31
CA ALA A 450 -45.51 -6.39 -0.64
C ALA A 450 -44.16 -6.57 0.07
N LEU A 451 -43.81 -5.68 1.02
CA LEU A 451 -42.58 -5.79 1.82
C LEU A 451 -42.50 -7.10 2.62
N GLU A 452 -43.65 -7.61 3.08
CA GLU A 452 -43.71 -8.90 3.77
C GLU A 452 -43.49 -10.12 2.88
N GLN A 453 -43.62 -9.96 1.56
CA GLN A 453 -43.41 -11.03 0.57
C GLN A 453 -42.01 -11.01 -0.04
N GLU A 454 -41.18 -10.03 0.34
CA GLU A 454 -39.83 -9.91 -0.22
C GLU A 454 -38.88 -10.98 0.25
N ASN A 455 -38.15 -11.56 -0.70
CA ASN A 455 -37.24 -12.67 -0.41
C ASN A 455 -35.76 -12.26 -0.44
N ASN A 456 -35.44 -11.06 -0.95
CA ASN A 456 -34.07 -10.57 -0.98
C ASN A 456 -33.75 -9.83 0.33
N PHE A 457 -33.21 -10.56 1.31
CA PHE A 457 -32.84 -10.02 2.61
C PHE A 457 -31.81 -8.89 2.50
N GLU A 458 -30.80 -9.02 1.64
CA GLU A 458 -29.73 -8.02 1.55
C GLU A 458 -30.27 -6.72 0.96
N ALA A 459 -31.12 -6.77 -0.07
CA ALA A 459 -31.78 -5.58 -0.61
C ALA A 459 -32.67 -4.88 0.45
N LEU A 460 -33.44 -5.65 1.24
CA LEU A 460 -34.20 -5.11 2.37
C LEU A 460 -33.28 -4.43 3.40
N ARG A 461 -32.12 -5.02 3.69
CA ARG A 461 -31.14 -4.49 4.64
C ARG A 461 -30.50 -3.21 4.15
N HIS A 462 -30.19 -3.11 2.86
CA HIS A 462 -29.72 -1.87 2.24
C HIS A 462 -30.76 -0.75 2.36
N VAL A 463 -32.01 -1.02 1.96
CA VAL A 463 -33.10 -0.05 2.10
C VAL A 463 -33.25 0.39 3.55
N TYR A 464 -33.22 -0.55 4.51
CA TYR A 464 -33.27 -0.24 5.93
C TYR A 464 -32.18 0.74 6.39
N LYS A 465 -30.93 0.59 5.93
CA LYS A 465 -29.83 1.48 6.31
C LYS A 465 -30.02 2.91 5.82
N ASP A 466 -30.66 3.09 4.67
CA ASP A 466 -30.95 4.40 4.08
C ASP A 466 -32.17 5.09 4.70
N LEU A 467 -32.98 4.36 5.47
CA LEU A 467 -34.14 4.94 6.15
C LEU A 467 -33.71 5.82 7.32
N ASN A 468 -34.48 6.88 7.57
CA ASN A 468 -34.34 7.64 8.81
C ASN A 468 -34.69 6.76 10.03
N ARG A 469 -34.15 7.12 11.21
CA ARG A 469 -34.30 6.36 12.47
C ARG A 469 -35.75 6.02 12.84
N SER A 470 -36.70 6.90 12.53
CA SER A 470 -38.12 6.67 12.82
C SER A 470 -38.66 5.49 12.00
N ARG A 471 -38.37 5.49 10.70
CA ARG A 471 -38.79 4.42 9.77
C ARG A 471 -38.02 3.12 9.99
N GLN A 472 -36.73 3.20 10.37
CA GLN A 472 -35.92 2.02 10.73
C GLN A 472 -36.59 1.17 11.80
N LYS A 473 -37.14 1.79 12.87
CA LYS A 473 -37.84 1.06 13.93
C LYS A 473 -38.99 0.21 13.41
N SER A 474 -39.84 0.79 12.57
CA SER A 474 -40.98 0.07 11.98
C SER A 474 -40.57 -0.92 10.90
N PHE A 475 -39.45 -0.68 10.22
CA PHE A 475 -38.97 -1.52 9.12
C PHE A 475 -38.20 -2.75 9.62
N MET A 476 -37.60 -2.69 10.81
CA MET A 476 -36.85 -3.79 11.43
C MET A 476 -37.64 -5.11 11.47
N LYS A 477 -38.96 -5.05 11.68
CA LYS A 477 -39.82 -6.26 11.68
C LYS A 477 -39.77 -7.03 10.36
N TYR A 478 -39.58 -6.33 9.23
CA TYR A 478 -39.46 -6.97 7.91
C TYR A 478 -38.11 -7.65 7.74
N LEU A 479 -37.03 -7.08 8.29
CA LEU A 479 -35.72 -7.74 8.33
C LEU A 479 -35.76 -8.99 9.22
N GLU A 480 -36.35 -8.89 10.41
CA GLU A 480 -36.51 -10.02 11.33
C GLU A 480 -37.30 -11.17 10.70
N LYS A 481 -38.41 -10.86 10.02
CA LYS A 481 -39.28 -11.86 9.38
C LYS A 481 -38.60 -12.55 8.20
N ASN A 482 -37.80 -11.82 7.42
CA ASN A 482 -37.16 -12.34 6.22
C ASN A 482 -35.76 -12.92 6.44
N ALA A 483 -35.19 -12.80 7.65
CA ALA A 483 -33.97 -13.48 8.03
C ALA A 483 -34.19 -14.99 8.22
N LYS A 484 -33.90 -15.78 7.18
CA LYS A 484 -34.14 -17.23 7.14
C LYS A 484 -32.91 -18.01 7.60
N THR A 485 -31.72 -17.54 7.26
CA THR A 485 -30.45 -18.17 7.61
C THR A 485 -29.90 -17.65 8.94
N ASP A 486 -29.03 -18.41 9.58
CA ASP A 486 -28.37 -17.99 10.82
C ASP A 486 -27.49 -16.75 10.60
N ARG A 487 -26.91 -16.61 9.40
CA ARG A 487 -26.21 -15.40 8.95
C ARG A 487 -27.12 -14.18 8.91
N GLU A 488 -28.27 -14.27 8.24
CA GLU A 488 -29.20 -13.14 8.13
C GLU A 488 -29.72 -12.73 9.52
N LYS A 489 -29.99 -13.70 10.39
CA LYS A 489 -30.36 -13.43 11.80
C LYS A 489 -29.24 -12.70 12.54
N MET A 490 -27.98 -13.05 12.30
CA MET A 490 -26.84 -12.33 12.86
C MET A 490 -26.77 -10.90 12.35
N CYS A 491 -26.96 -10.66 11.05
CA CYS A 491 -27.04 -9.31 10.49
C CYS A 491 -28.12 -8.47 11.19
N VAL A 492 -29.30 -9.03 11.44
CA VAL A 492 -30.38 -8.35 12.19
C VAL A 492 -29.94 -7.97 13.61
N ILE A 493 -29.26 -8.88 14.32
CA ILE A 493 -28.73 -8.59 15.67
C ILE A 493 -27.71 -7.45 15.62
N LEU A 494 -26.82 -7.44 14.63
CA LEU A 494 -25.81 -6.40 14.44
C LEU A 494 -26.43 -5.04 14.13
N GLU A 495 -27.45 -4.96 13.27
CA GLU A 495 -28.16 -3.69 13.00
C GLU A 495 -28.87 -3.16 14.26
N LYS A 496 -29.42 -4.05 15.10
CA LYS A 496 -30.01 -3.66 16.40
C LYS A 496 -28.95 -3.15 17.38
N LEU A 497 -27.81 -3.82 17.46
CA LEU A 497 -26.67 -3.38 18.30
C LEU A 497 -26.16 -2.03 17.83
N HIS A 498 -25.94 -1.84 16.52
CA HIS A 498 -25.53 -0.57 15.93
C HIS A 498 -26.47 0.57 16.33
N ASN A 499 -27.78 0.37 16.17
CA ASN A 499 -28.79 1.35 16.55
C ASN A 499 -28.75 1.72 18.04
N LYS A 500 -28.36 0.80 18.91
CA LYS A 500 -28.33 1.00 20.36
C LYS A 500 -27.05 1.65 20.84
N LEU A 501 -25.91 1.23 20.30
CA LEU A 501 -24.60 1.74 20.70
C LEU A 501 -24.35 3.17 20.18
N ASN A 502 -24.98 3.55 19.07
CA ASN A 502 -24.81 4.86 18.42
C ASN A 502 -25.93 5.87 18.72
N LEU A 503 -26.64 5.71 19.85
CA LEU A 503 -27.58 6.71 20.35
C LEU A 503 -26.85 7.85 21.05
N SER A 504 -27.21 9.09 20.71
CA SER A 504 -26.72 10.30 21.38
C SER A 504 -27.22 10.42 22.83
N ILE A 505 -28.32 9.74 23.16
CA ILE A 505 -28.88 9.66 24.51
C ILE A 505 -29.14 8.18 24.80
N ARG A 506 -28.43 7.63 25.78
CA ARG A 506 -28.60 6.25 26.25
C ARG A 506 -29.77 6.17 27.23
N GLN A 507 -30.61 5.15 27.06
CA GLN A 507 -31.68 4.82 27.98
C GLN A 507 -31.15 3.88 29.08
N ALA A 508 -31.80 3.89 30.25
CA ALA A 508 -31.35 3.13 31.42
C ALA A 508 -31.30 1.60 31.18
N ASP A 509 -32.13 1.10 30.26
CA ASP A 509 -32.24 -0.31 29.90
C ASP A 509 -31.37 -0.72 28.71
N ASP A 510 -30.70 0.22 28.02
CA ASP A 510 -29.86 -0.10 26.85
C ASP A 510 -28.73 -1.07 27.19
N CYS A 511 -28.15 -1.00 28.40
CA CYS A 511 -27.11 -1.95 28.82
C CYS A 511 -27.64 -3.39 28.90
N VAL A 512 -28.87 -3.58 29.39
CA VAL A 512 -29.51 -4.90 29.48
C VAL A 512 -29.87 -5.40 28.08
N GLN A 513 -30.40 -4.54 27.22
CA GLN A 513 -30.75 -4.88 25.84
C GLN A 513 -29.51 -5.24 25.02
N VAL A 514 -28.41 -4.48 25.13
CA VAL A 514 -27.12 -4.79 24.48
C VAL A 514 -26.60 -6.14 24.97
N THR A 515 -26.62 -6.39 26.29
CA THR A 515 -26.18 -7.68 26.85
C THR A 515 -27.02 -8.85 26.31
N ASN A 516 -28.32 -8.67 26.17
CA ASN A 516 -29.20 -9.70 25.61
C ASN A 516 -28.93 -9.95 24.12
N LEU A 517 -28.70 -8.89 23.34
CA LEU A 517 -28.33 -9.02 21.92
C LEU A 517 -26.97 -9.70 21.74
N LEU A 518 -25.99 -9.41 22.61
CA LEU A 518 -24.69 -10.10 22.61
C LEU A 518 -24.85 -11.59 22.93
N LYS A 519 -25.68 -11.96 23.92
CA LYS A 519 -25.99 -13.37 24.21
C LYS A 519 -26.68 -14.07 23.03
N GLN A 520 -27.61 -13.39 22.36
CA GLN A 520 -28.25 -13.92 21.15
C GLN A 520 -27.22 -14.13 20.03
N ALA A 521 -26.32 -13.16 19.84
CA ALA A 521 -25.22 -13.27 18.90
C ALA A 521 -24.31 -14.46 19.26
N GLU A 522 -23.92 -14.64 20.52
CA GLU A 522 -23.09 -15.77 20.97
C GLU A 522 -23.76 -17.15 20.75
N SER A 523 -25.09 -17.21 20.85
CA SER A 523 -25.86 -18.45 20.65
C SER A 523 -26.10 -18.80 19.18
N ASN A 524 -25.77 -17.92 18.24
CA ASN A 524 -25.92 -18.16 16.82
C ASN A 524 -24.87 -19.18 16.32
N THR A 525 -25.25 -20.07 15.39
CA THR A 525 -24.36 -21.16 14.94
C THR A 525 -23.17 -20.65 14.13
N GLU A 526 -23.28 -19.50 13.46
CA GLU A 526 -22.17 -18.80 12.79
C GLU A 526 -21.06 -18.38 13.77
N THR A 527 -21.43 -18.03 15.01
CA THR A 527 -20.54 -17.60 16.10
C THR A 527 -19.91 -18.74 16.87
N SER A 528 -20.38 -19.98 16.67
CA SER A 528 -19.76 -21.17 17.28
C SER A 528 -18.30 -21.41 16.84
N ARG A 529 -17.76 -20.59 15.92
CA ARG A 529 -16.34 -20.48 15.55
C ARG A 529 -15.62 -19.23 16.12
N LYS A 530 -15.92 -18.91 17.39
CA LYS A 530 -15.18 -18.13 18.43
C LYS A 530 -15.11 -16.58 18.44
N GLN A 531 -15.34 -16.11 19.69
CA GLN A 531 -14.82 -15.00 20.52
C GLN A 531 -15.05 -13.51 20.13
N TYR A 532 -15.96 -12.88 20.90
CA TYR A 532 -16.09 -11.43 21.14
C TYR A 532 -15.07 -10.93 22.16
#